data_AF-A0A945I3P0-F1
#
_entry.id   AF-A0A945I3P0-F1
#
_cell.length_a   1.000
_cell.length_b   1.000
_cell.length_c   1.000
_cell.angle_alpha   90.00
_cell.angle_beta   90.00
_cell.angle_gamma   90.00
#
_symmetry.space_group_name_H-M   'P 1'
#
loop_
_entity.id
_entity.type
_entity.pdbx_description
1 polymer ?
#
loop_
_entity_poly.entity_id
_entity_poly.type
_entity_poly.pdbx_seq_one_letter_code
_entity_poly.pdbx_strand_id
1 'polypeptide(L)' 'MLTQVRTWIGALTDIGLSLIGLGIVLGILVGSKLPFVGDVVGNLTALINNLGAAGLVGLIALGVIIWLLRGRSA' A
#
# COMPACT_ATOMS: atom_id res chain seq x y z
N MET A 1 -16.85 -2.53 21.70
CA MET A 1 -15.92 -1.41 21.40
C MET A 1 -14.76 -1.84 20.50
N LEU A 2 -14.06 -2.94 20.78
CA LEU A 2 -12.98 -3.47 19.92
C LEU A 2 -13.44 -3.74 18.48
N THR A 3 -14.64 -4.30 18.30
CA THR A 3 -15.25 -4.51 16.98
C THR A 3 -15.40 -3.21 16.19
N GLN A 4 -15.85 -2.13 16.85
CA GLN A 4 -16.01 -0.83 16.22
C GLN A 4 -14.65 -0.29 15.74
N VAL A 5 -13.62 -0.36 16.58
CA VAL A 5 -12.25 0.06 16.22
C VAL A 5 -11.72 -0.74 15.03
N ARG A 6 -11.95 -2.06 15.01
CA ARG A 6 -11.58 -2.92 13.88
C ARG A 6 -12.28 -2.50 12.58
N THR A 7 -13.56 -2.15 12.65
CA THR A 7 -14.31 -1.61 11.51
C THR A 7 -13.75 -0.27 11.01
N TRP A 8 -13.45 0.67 11.91
CA TRP A 8 -12.86 1.96 11.54
C TRP A 8 -11.48 1.79 10.89
N ILE A 9 -10.62 0.93 11.43
CA ILE A 9 -9.30 0.63 10.85
C ILE A 9 -9.46 0.03 9.45
N GLY A 10 -10.39 -0.90 9.27
CA GLY A 10 -10.71 -1.48 7.96
C GLY A 10 -11.11 -0.41 6.95
N ALA A 11 -12.10 0.41 7.29
CA ALA A 11 -12.58 1.48 6.42
C ALA A 11 -11.49 2.51 6.07
N LEU A 12 -10.69 2.94 7.04
CA LEU A 12 -9.57 3.85 6.79
C LEU A 12 -8.49 3.22 5.92
N THR A 13 -8.24 1.92 6.08
CA THR A 13 -7.28 1.18 5.25
C THR A 13 -7.78 1.04 3.81
N ASP A 14 -9.07 0.81 3.60
CA ASP A 14 -9.68 0.78 2.26
C ASP A 14 -9.57 2.15 1.57
N ILE A 15 -9.88 3.23 2.30
CA ILE A 15 -9.68 4.60 1.81
C ILE A 15 -8.20 4.82 1.48
N GLY A 16 -7.29 4.46 2.37
CA GLY A 16 -5.84 4.59 2.14
C GLY A 16 -5.36 3.84 0.91
N LEU A 17 -5.82 2.60 0.69
CA LEU A 17 -5.51 1.83 -0.52
C LEU A 17 -6.04 2.50 -1.78
N SER A 18 -7.26 3.04 -1.74
CA SER A 18 -7.84 3.77 -2.87
C SER A 18 -7.02 5.03 -3.21
N LEU A 19 -6.53 5.74 -2.19
CA LEU A 19 -5.69 6.92 -2.34
C LEU A 19 -4.30 6.57 -2.89
N ILE A 20 -3.72 5.44 -2.48
CA ILE A 20 -2.47 4.94 -3.08
C ILE A 20 -2.66 4.68 -4.57
N GLY A 21 -3.76 4.01 -4.96
CA GLY A 21 -4.08 3.76 -6.37
C GLY A 21 -4.20 5.05 -7.18
N LEU A 22 -4.94 6.04 -6.66
CA LEU A 22 -5.05 7.37 -7.27
C LEU A 22 -3.68 8.06 -7.37
N GLY A 23 -2.87 8.01 -6.32
CA GLY A 23 -1.53 8.59 -6.29
C GLY A 23 -0.58 7.98 -7.32
N ILE A 24 -0.68 6.67 -7.56
CA ILE A 24 0.10 6.00 -8.61
C ILE A 24 -0.33 6.48 -10.00
N VAL A 25 -1.64 6.50 -10.28
CA VAL A 25 -2.15 6.95 -11.59
C VAL A 25 -1.75 8.40 -11.87
N LEU A 26 -1.98 9.30 -10.90
CA LEU A 26 -1.62 10.71 -11.05
C LEU A 26 -0.11 10.91 -11.13
N GLY A 27 0.68 10.17 -10.34
CA GLY A 27 2.14 10.25 -10.37
C GLY A 27 2.74 9.81 -11.71
N ILE A 28 2.12 8.85 -12.40
CA ILE A 28 2.53 8.44 -13.75
C ILE A 28 2.16 9.50 -14.80
N LEU A 29 0.97 10.11 -14.68
CA LEU A 29 0.47 11.08 -15.66
C LEU A 29 1.12 12.46 -15.55
N VAL A 30 1.31 12.95 -14.33
CA VAL A 30 1.75 14.33 -14.03
C VAL A 30 3.22 14.37 -13.58
N GLY A 31 3.78 13.24 -13.13
CA GLY A 31 5.11 13.15 -12.54
C GLY A 31 5.10 13.31 -11.02
N SER A 32 6.30 13.34 -10.42
CA SER A 32 6.53 13.24 -8.97
C SER A 32 6.19 14.49 -8.14
N LYS A 33 5.72 15.57 -8.76
CA LYS A 33 5.36 16.83 -8.08
C LYS A 33 3.85 17.03 -8.03
N LEU A 34 3.17 16.21 -7.23
CA LEU A 34 1.78 16.47 -6.86
C LEU A 34 1.75 17.39 -5.61
N PRO A 35 0.95 18.47 -5.61
CA PRO A 35 0.94 19.43 -4.49
C PRO A 35 0.30 18.89 -3.19
N PHE A 36 -0.44 17.78 -3.27
CA PHE A 36 -1.18 17.18 -2.15
C PHE A 36 -0.80 15.72 -1.88
N VAL A 37 0.07 15.12 -2.68
CA VAL A 37 0.53 13.72 -2.50
C VAL A 37 2.05 13.68 -2.70
N GLY A 38 2.77 13.01 -1.81
CA GLY A 38 4.21 12.79 -1.98
C GLY A 38 4.55 11.87 -3.16
N ASP A 39 5.82 11.49 -3.32
CA ASP A 39 6.26 10.59 -4.39
C ASP A 39 5.81 9.14 -4.16
N VAL A 40 4.54 8.85 -4.45
CA VAL A 40 3.93 7.53 -4.24
C VAL A 40 4.60 6.46 -5.12
N VAL A 41 4.88 6.79 -6.38
CA VAL A 41 5.50 5.86 -7.33
C VAL A 41 6.93 5.53 -6.93
N GLY A 42 7.72 6.53 -6.53
CA GLY A 42 9.07 6.33 -6.01
C GLY A 42 9.07 5.50 -4.74
N ASN A 43 8.21 5.82 -3.77
CA ASN A 43 8.09 5.07 -2.52
C ASN A 43 7.71 3.60 -2.75
N LEU A 44 6.76 3.34 -3.65
CA LEU A 44 6.35 1.97 -3.99
C LEU A 44 7.49 1.20 -4.67
N THR A 45 8.15 1.82 -5.65
CA THR A 45 9.28 1.22 -6.37
C THR A 45 10.44 0.90 -5.42
N ALA A 46 10.76 1.81 -4.50
CA ALA A 46 11.77 1.59 -3.47
C ALA A 46 11.41 0.40 -2.56
N LEU A 47 10.15 0.28 -2.15
CA LEU A 47 9.67 -0.85 -1.37
C LEU A 47 9.84 -2.16 -2.13
N ILE A 48 9.42 -2.21 -3.40
CA ILE A 48 9.55 -3.40 -4.26
C ILE A 48 11.02 -3.79 -4.42
N ASN A 49 11.90 -2.82 -4.67
CA ASN A 49 13.34 -3.06 -4.79
C ASN A 49 13.94 -3.62 -3.50
N ASN A 50 13.55 -3.07 -2.34
CA ASN A 50 14.00 -3.57 -1.04
C ASN A 50 13.52 -5.01 -0.79
N LEU A 51 12.28 -5.35 -1.17
CA LEU A 51 11.78 -6.72 -1.10
C LEU A 51 12.55 -7.64 -2.06
N GLY A 52 12.80 -7.21 -3.29
CA GLY A 52 13.57 -7.99 -4.27
C GLY A 52 15.01 -8.25 -3.81
N ALA A 53 15.68 -7.23 -3.25
CA ALA A 53 17.05 -7.34 -2.75
C ALA A 53 17.18 -8.28 -1.53
N ALA A 54 16.11 -8.45 -0.75
CA ALA A 54 16.06 -9.37 0.39
C ALA A 54 15.93 -10.86 -0.01
N GLY A 55 15.72 -11.18 -1.30
CA GLY A 55 15.63 -12.55 -1.80
C GLY A 55 14.48 -13.35 -1.17
N LEU A 56 14.79 -14.51 -0.56
CA LEU A 56 13.81 -15.39 0.06
C LEU A 56 13.00 -14.69 1.17
N VAL A 57 13.65 -13.86 1.99
CA VAL A 57 12.98 -13.13 3.07
C VAL A 57 11.96 -12.14 2.51
N GLY A 58 12.30 -11.48 1.39
CA GLY A 58 11.38 -10.60 0.68
C GLY A 58 10.15 -11.32 0.15
N LEU A 59 10.33 -12.55 -0.36
CA LEU A 59 9.22 -13.38 -0.85
C LEU A 59 8.28 -13.80 0.29
N ILE A 60 8.85 -14.17 1.45
CA ILE A 60 8.08 -14.50 2.65
C ILE A 60 7.29 -13.26 3.11
N ALA A 61 7.93 -12.10 3.17
CA ALA A 61 7.27 -10.85 3.54
C ALA A 61 6.11 -10.52 2.59
N LEU A 62 6.30 -10.68 1.28
CA LEU A 62 5.23 -10.51 0.29
C LEU A 62 4.07 -11.48 0.53
N GLY A 63 4.36 -12.75 0.81
CA GLY A 63 3.34 -13.75 1.14
C GLY A 63 2.50 -13.38 2.36
N VAL A 64 3.15 -12.89 3.42
CA VAL A 64 2.46 -12.40 4.63
C VAL A 64 1.59 -11.18 4.32
N ILE A 65 2.09 -10.22 3.53
CA ILE A 65 1.31 -9.05 3.11
C ILE A 65 0.05 -9.49 2.35
N ILE A 66 0.19 -10.38 1.36
CA ILE A 66 -0.95 -10.88 0.58
C ILE A 66 -1.95 -11.61 1.47
N TRP A 67 -1.48 -12.44 2.41
CA TRP A 67 -2.34 -13.15 3.35
C TRP A 67 -3.14 -12.19 4.25
N LEU A 68 -2.48 -11.17 4.80
CA LEU A 68 -3.12 -10.12 5.61
C LEU A 68 -4.15 -9.33 4.81
N LEU A 69 -3.86 -9.01 3.54
CA LEU A 69 -4.78 -8.28 2.67
C LEU A 69 -5.97 -9.14 2.23
N ARG A 70 -5.78 -10.44 1.99
CA ARG A 70 -6.86 -11.38 1.65
C ARG A 70 -7.77 -11.72 2.84
N GLY A 71 -7.22 -11.76 4.05
CA GLY A 71 -8.01 -12.00 5.27
C GLY A 71 -8.98 -10.86 5.64
N ARG A 72 -8.97 -9.76 4.88
CA ARG A 72 -9.84 -8.59 5.05
C ARG A 72 -11.17 -8.67 4.29
N SER A 73 -11.49 -9.80 3.64
CA SER A 73 -12.77 -10.00 2.96
C SER A 73 -13.92 -9.62 3.89
N ALA A 74 -14.71 -8.65 3.42
CA ALA A 74 -15.83 -7.99 4.08
C ALA A 74 -16.81 -8.96 4.75
#